data_AF-A0A257JWV9-F1
#
_entry.id   AF-A0A257JWV9-F1
#
_cell.length_a   1.000
_cell.length_b   1.000
_cell.length_c   1.000
_cell.angle_alpha   90.00
_cell.angle_beta   90.00
_cell.angle_gamma   90.00
#
_symmetry.space_group_name_H-M   'P 1'
#
loop_
_entity.id
_entity.type
_entity.pdbx_description
1 polymer ?
#
loop_
_entity_poly.entity_id
_entity_poly.type
_entity_poly.pdbx_seq_one_letter_code
_entity_poly.pdbx_strand_id
1 'polypeptide(L)'
;LQVASLVFGSGSTGSGSGVLSGAGSLVALVGNGFSQGSLNRLEVGGWGQGQFTVSDGATLDGRANASACVGEFHYCNNFIGNAAGSTSTFTVTGSGSSASLLRGFVVGGLAVFHPPIDTFTFGTPGGTTRGRVEVLAGGSLTTDFGSVGVAPGGGSPMGTERSLGEVAIDGAGSVWRLTGATLDATGARLSTGEHRNAVASLSVTNGGLLLIDGKAGQQNGVGLSTGGGRTDMLISGAGSTLQYLGDAGYLNVGRSNGSARLVVNAGGAVDNPFYVSVGRDGSFGDLVVDGVGSRLSLTGTASVAALGSAQNPVMDIGRNGTGQVTVSNGARIELLATEARVNGPQLSVGRDAASAGALTISGVGSTVALSAQSVLAGGGPGEAVNPFVRVGRDGSGPLTING
;
A
#
# COMPACT_ATOMS: atom_id res chain seq x y z
N LEU A 1 20.62 20.68 9.34
CA LEU A 1 19.77 21.09 10.48
C LEU A 1 19.33 19.84 11.25
N GLN A 2 19.31 19.87 12.58
CA GLN A 2 18.70 18.82 13.40
C GLN A 2 17.61 19.44 14.25
N VAL A 3 16.42 18.84 14.22
CA VAL A 3 15.25 19.29 15.00
C VAL A 3 14.52 18.09 15.57
N ALA A 4 13.76 18.27 16.65
CA ALA A 4 12.96 17.19 17.20
C ALA A 4 11.83 16.76 16.25
N SER A 5 11.12 17.76 15.69
CA SER A 5 10.00 17.56 14.78
C SER A 5 9.96 18.69 13.74
N LEU A 6 9.39 18.40 12.56
CA LEU A 6 8.98 19.41 11.59
C LEU A 6 7.46 19.42 11.49
N VAL A 7 6.86 20.59 11.73
CA VAL A 7 5.41 20.77 11.74
C VAL A 7 5.02 21.96 10.86
N PHE A 8 4.14 21.72 9.90
CA PHE A 8 3.57 22.74 9.02
C PHE A 8 2.05 22.73 9.15
N GLY A 9 1.42 23.89 9.33
CA GLY A 9 -0.04 23.99 9.42
C GLY A 9 -0.65 23.38 10.68
N SER A 10 -0.11 23.69 11.86
CA SER A 10 -0.65 23.25 13.15
C SER A 10 -1.79 24.17 13.64
N GLY A 11 -2.82 23.55 14.22
CA GLY A 11 -4.01 24.25 14.74
C GLY A 11 -5.03 24.60 13.65
N SER A 12 -6.31 24.74 14.04
CA SER A 12 -7.49 24.84 13.14
C SER A 12 -7.40 25.89 12.02
N THR A 13 -6.68 26.98 12.25
CA THR A 13 -6.46 28.07 11.29
C THR A 13 -5.01 28.16 10.83
N GLY A 14 -4.17 27.20 11.22
CA GLY A 14 -2.76 27.16 10.90
C GLY A 14 -2.54 26.96 9.40
N SER A 15 -1.64 27.76 8.84
CA SER A 15 -1.11 27.58 7.49
C SER A 15 0.40 27.58 7.57
N GLY A 16 1.06 26.60 6.94
CA GLY A 16 2.51 26.54 6.89
C GLY A 16 3.01 25.89 5.60
N SER A 17 4.09 26.43 5.06
CA SER A 17 4.77 25.88 3.90
C SER A 17 6.28 25.81 4.16
N GLY A 18 6.95 24.79 3.65
CA GLY A 18 8.40 24.68 3.70
C GLY A 18 8.99 24.02 2.46
N VAL A 19 10.24 24.37 2.17
CA VAL A 19 11.04 23.73 1.13
C VAL A 19 12.39 23.36 1.72
N LEU A 20 12.80 22.12 1.50
CA LEU A 20 14.15 21.63 1.73
C LEU A 20 14.76 21.35 0.35
N SER A 21 15.74 22.16 -0.05
CA SER A 21 16.37 22.06 -1.37
C SER A 21 17.89 22.17 -1.31
N GLY A 22 18.54 21.73 -2.39
CA GLY A 22 19.97 21.81 -2.60
C GLY A 22 20.69 20.49 -2.30
N ALA A 23 21.60 20.10 -3.18
CA ALA A 23 22.36 18.86 -3.06
C ALA A 23 23.16 18.85 -1.75
N GLY A 24 22.99 17.79 -0.95
CA GLY A 24 23.65 17.64 0.34
C GLY A 24 22.99 18.41 1.49
N SER A 25 21.93 19.19 1.23
CA SER A 25 21.10 19.76 2.30
C SER A 25 20.42 18.63 3.08
N LEU A 26 20.52 18.69 4.41
CA LEU A 26 19.99 17.66 5.31
C LEU A 26 19.19 18.28 6.44
N VAL A 27 17.97 17.80 6.63
CA VAL A 27 17.23 17.96 7.89
C VAL A 27 17.06 16.59 8.53
N ALA A 28 17.56 16.44 9.76
CA ALA A 28 17.41 15.24 10.56
C ALA A 28 16.36 15.45 11.66
N LEU A 29 15.38 14.56 11.75
CA LEU A 29 14.33 14.58 12.77
C LEU A 29 14.74 13.63 13.90
N VAL A 30 15.09 14.17 15.06
CA VAL A 30 15.70 13.42 16.18
C VAL A 30 14.78 13.30 17.39
N GLY A 31 13.50 13.65 17.23
CA GLY A 31 12.50 13.60 18.29
C GLY A 31 12.33 12.20 18.88
N ASN A 32 12.02 12.15 20.17
CA ASN A 32 11.84 10.91 20.93
C ASN A 32 10.40 10.36 20.86
N GLY A 33 9.44 11.12 20.32
CA GLY A 33 8.06 10.65 20.21
C GLY A 33 7.25 10.70 21.49
N PHE A 34 7.78 11.32 22.56
CA PHE A 34 7.15 11.36 23.88
C PHE A 34 7.03 12.80 24.42
N SER A 35 8.07 13.62 24.22
CA SER A 35 8.07 15.00 24.70
C SER A 35 6.99 15.84 24.02
N GLN A 36 6.37 16.75 24.78
CA GLN A 36 5.39 17.70 24.24
C GLN A 36 6.01 18.50 23.08
N GLY A 37 5.32 18.56 21.94
CA GLY A 37 5.83 19.17 20.71
C GLY A 37 6.79 18.29 19.89
N SER A 38 7.06 17.06 20.31
CA SER A 38 7.90 16.07 19.61
C SER A 38 7.26 14.68 19.56
N LEU A 39 5.92 14.59 19.68
CA LEU A 39 5.20 13.32 19.61
C LEU A 39 5.36 12.67 18.24
N ASN A 40 5.23 13.46 17.17
CA ASN A 40 5.42 13.03 15.79
C ASN A 40 6.69 13.65 15.23
N ARG A 41 7.34 12.96 14.28
CA ARG A 41 8.58 13.47 13.66
C ARG A 41 8.26 14.45 12.54
N LEU A 42 7.28 14.13 11.71
CA LEU A 42 6.83 14.98 10.63
C LEU A 42 5.31 15.16 10.70
N GLU A 43 4.85 16.41 10.66
CA GLU A 43 3.43 16.74 10.47
C GLU A 43 3.29 17.81 9.41
N VAL A 44 2.64 17.46 8.30
CA VAL A 44 2.25 18.40 7.26
C VAL A 44 0.73 18.48 7.27
N GLY A 45 0.18 19.61 7.73
CA GLY A 45 -1.22 19.78 8.05
C GLY A 45 -1.56 19.09 9.37
N GLY A 46 -1.00 19.59 10.47
CA GLY A 46 -1.24 19.08 11.82
C GLY A 46 -2.69 19.25 12.28
N TRP A 47 -3.35 20.36 11.94
CA TRP A 47 -4.81 20.55 12.07
C TRP A 47 -5.23 21.75 11.22
N GLY A 48 -4.74 21.86 9.99
CA GLY A 48 -4.87 23.08 9.18
C GLY A 48 -4.33 22.84 7.79
N GLN A 49 -3.68 23.85 7.20
CA GLN A 49 -3.10 23.79 5.86
C GLN A 49 -1.58 23.62 5.92
N GLY A 50 -1.05 22.54 5.36
CA GLY A 50 0.40 22.27 5.37
C GLY A 50 0.95 21.93 3.99
N GLN A 51 2.10 22.47 3.64
CA GLN A 51 2.83 22.07 2.44
C GLN A 51 4.31 21.88 2.75
N PHE A 52 4.90 20.79 2.29
CA PHE A 52 6.34 20.59 2.44
C PHE A 52 6.94 19.89 1.22
N THR A 53 8.03 20.44 0.69
CA THR A 53 8.72 19.87 -0.47
C THR A 53 10.18 19.56 -0.15
N VAL A 54 10.65 18.37 -0.51
CA VAL A 54 12.07 17.99 -0.54
C VAL A 54 12.50 17.90 -2.00
N SER A 55 13.53 18.65 -2.40
CA SER A 55 13.89 18.86 -3.80
C SER A 55 15.39 19.05 -4.04
N ASP A 56 15.80 19.07 -5.31
CA ASP A 56 17.14 19.41 -5.77
C ASP A 56 18.29 18.67 -5.06
N GLY A 57 18.11 17.39 -4.74
CA GLY A 57 19.14 16.56 -4.11
C GLY A 57 19.22 16.67 -2.59
N ALA A 58 18.19 17.24 -1.95
CA ALA A 58 18.14 17.36 -0.49
C ALA A 58 17.57 16.11 0.19
N THR A 59 17.86 15.96 1.49
CA THR A 59 17.47 14.79 2.29
C THR A 59 16.71 15.17 3.55
N LEU A 60 15.50 14.66 3.71
CA LEU A 60 14.80 14.61 5.00
C LEU A 60 15.06 13.24 5.66
N ASP A 61 15.86 13.22 6.71
CA ASP A 61 16.14 12.03 7.51
C ASP A 61 15.27 12.00 8.78
N GLY A 62 14.09 11.41 8.64
CA GLY A 62 13.21 11.06 9.75
C GLY A 62 13.60 9.78 10.48
N ARG A 63 14.68 9.10 10.09
CA ARG A 63 15.24 7.93 10.78
C ARG A 63 16.43 8.25 11.68
N ALA A 64 16.95 9.47 11.63
CA ALA A 64 18.02 9.94 12.50
C ALA A 64 17.69 9.68 13.98
N ASN A 65 18.61 9.08 14.74
CA ASN A 65 18.38 8.74 16.15
C ASN A 65 17.11 7.87 16.37
N ALA A 66 16.92 6.84 15.54
CA ALA A 66 15.73 5.97 15.61
C ALA A 66 15.54 5.29 16.98
N SER A 67 16.64 4.99 17.69
CA SER A 67 16.60 4.39 19.03
C SER A 67 15.87 5.25 20.06
N ALA A 68 15.79 6.58 19.87
CA ALA A 68 15.01 7.46 20.73
C ALA A 68 13.49 7.25 20.62
N CYS A 69 13.05 6.54 19.58
CA CYS A 69 11.65 6.15 19.38
C CYS A 69 11.35 4.75 19.90
N VAL A 70 12.21 4.17 20.74
CA VAL A 70 11.95 2.88 21.40
C VAL A 70 11.41 3.17 22.79
N GLY A 71 10.22 2.63 23.10
CA GLY A 71 9.58 2.82 24.40
C GLY A 71 8.05 2.76 24.32
N GLU A 72 7.42 2.46 25.45
CA GLU A 72 5.97 2.54 25.60
C GLU A 72 5.51 3.99 25.40
N PHE A 73 4.49 4.22 24.56
CA PHE A 73 3.96 5.55 24.21
C PHE A 73 4.90 6.50 23.43
N HIS A 74 6.00 6.00 22.89
CA HIS A 74 6.77 6.77 21.91
C HIS A 74 6.03 6.66 20.57
N TYR A 75 5.52 7.76 20.02
CA TYR A 75 4.73 7.72 18.78
C TYR A 75 5.64 7.78 17.55
N CYS A 76 6.43 8.86 17.43
CA CYS A 76 7.35 9.13 16.32
C CYS A 76 6.74 8.90 14.92
N ASN A 77 5.43 9.05 14.79
CA ASN A 77 4.73 8.87 13.53
C ASN A 77 4.94 10.09 12.62
N ASN A 78 4.47 9.95 11.38
CA ASN A 78 4.57 10.96 10.34
C ASN A 78 3.21 11.11 9.70
N PHE A 79 2.68 12.33 9.65
CA PHE A 79 1.33 12.60 9.19
C PHE A 79 1.31 13.63 8.08
N ILE A 80 0.62 13.28 7.00
CA ILE A 80 0.23 14.19 5.92
C ILE A 80 -1.28 14.37 6.04
N GLY A 81 -1.66 15.40 6.80
CA GLY A 81 -3.04 15.70 7.21
C GLY A 81 -3.38 14.84 8.43
N ASN A 82 -3.07 15.30 9.63
CA ASN A 82 -3.19 14.49 10.85
C ASN A 82 -4.63 14.49 11.42
N ALA A 83 -5.17 15.69 11.64
CA ALA A 83 -6.46 15.87 12.28
C ALA A 83 -7.59 16.01 11.27
N ALA A 84 -8.82 15.64 11.68
CA ALA A 84 -10.02 15.91 10.89
C ALA A 84 -10.12 17.41 10.53
N GLY A 85 -10.31 17.72 9.25
CA GLY A 85 -10.36 19.10 8.73
C GLY A 85 -9.04 19.62 8.15
N SER A 86 -7.97 18.82 8.15
CA SER A 86 -6.67 19.26 7.60
C SER A 86 -6.62 19.17 6.06
N THR A 87 -5.81 20.02 5.43
CA THR A 87 -5.46 19.91 4.02
C THR A 87 -3.95 19.97 3.86
N SER A 88 -3.34 18.99 3.22
CA SER A 88 -1.88 18.91 3.18
C SER A 88 -1.30 18.30 1.92
N THR A 89 -0.07 18.70 1.62
CA THR A 89 0.72 18.14 0.52
C THR A 89 2.18 17.97 0.92
N PHE A 90 2.69 16.76 0.73
CA PHE A 90 4.11 16.46 0.91
C PHE A 90 4.71 15.91 -0.39
N THR A 91 5.74 16.58 -0.87
CA THR A 91 6.36 16.27 -2.17
C THR A 91 7.84 15.94 -1.99
N VAL A 92 8.30 14.85 -2.58
CA VAL A 92 9.71 14.52 -2.76
C VAL A 92 9.99 14.47 -4.25
N THR A 93 10.77 15.42 -4.77
CA THR A 93 10.92 15.60 -6.22
C THR A 93 12.36 15.81 -6.66
N GLY A 94 12.70 15.34 -7.85
CA GLY A 94 14.02 15.50 -8.44
C GLY A 94 14.98 14.38 -8.02
N SER A 95 15.85 14.01 -8.97
CA SER A 95 16.87 12.98 -8.74
C SER A 95 17.78 13.34 -7.57
N GLY A 96 18.04 12.36 -6.70
CA GLY A 96 18.86 12.52 -5.50
C GLY A 96 18.11 13.09 -4.30
N SER A 97 16.90 13.63 -4.48
CA SER A 97 16.07 14.08 -3.35
C SER A 97 15.49 12.88 -2.62
N SER A 98 15.53 12.89 -1.29
CA SER A 98 15.05 11.76 -0.50
C SER A 98 14.36 12.15 0.80
N ALA A 99 13.38 11.35 1.20
CA ALA A 99 12.80 11.38 2.54
C ALA A 99 12.74 9.96 3.10
N SER A 100 13.21 9.79 4.34
CA SER A 100 13.25 8.48 5.01
C SER A 100 12.59 8.60 6.38
N LEU A 101 11.48 7.89 6.60
CA LEU A 101 10.62 8.07 7.76
C LEU A 101 10.43 6.73 8.49
N LEU A 102 10.59 6.71 9.80
CA LEU A 102 10.33 5.51 10.63
C LEU A 102 8.87 5.45 11.10
N ARG A 103 8.43 4.26 11.52
CA ARG A 103 7.07 3.98 12.03
C ARG A 103 5.97 4.38 11.05
N GLY A 104 4.83 4.84 11.55
CA GLY A 104 3.66 5.10 10.73
C GLY A 104 3.86 6.30 9.82
N PHE A 105 3.64 6.09 8.53
CA PHE A 105 3.44 7.14 7.56
C PHE A 105 1.96 7.19 7.15
N VAL A 106 1.26 8.21 7.63
CA VAL A 106 -0.20 8.33 7.52
C VAL A 106 -0.56 9.48 6.59
N VAL A 107 -1.43 9.20 5.62
CA VAL A 107 -1.97 10.19 4.68
C VAL A 107 -3.48 10.27 4.86
N GLY A 108 -3.99 11.45 5.23
CA GLY A 108 -5.40 11.64 5.54
C GLY A 108 -5.81 10.98 6.87
N GLY A 109 -5.21 11.41 7.97
CA GLY A 109 -5.68 11.13 9.32
C GLY A 109 -6.95 11.91 9.68
N LEU A 110 -7.71 11.34 10.62
CA LEU A 110 -8.99 11.88 11.10
C LEU A 110 -9.02 12.01 12.62
N ALA A 111 -7.88 12.33 13.24
CA ALA A 111 -7.83 12.48 14.68
C ALA A 111 -8.76 13.62 15.15
N VAL A 112 -9.54 13.36 16.20
CA VAL A 112 -10.42 14.32 16.88
C VAL A 112 -10.32 14.13 18.40
N PHE A 113 -9.80 15.15 19.08
CA PHE A 113 -9.70 15.25 20.53
C PHE A 113 -10.41 16.53 20.97
N HIS A 114 -11.25 16.45 22.00
CA HIS A 114 -12.01 17.61 22.49
C HIS A 114 -12.39 17.47 23.98
N PRO A 115 -12.34 18.56 24.77
CA PRO A 115 -12.89 18.57 26.13
C PRO A 115 -14.39 18.26 26.16
N PRO A 116 -14.92 17.65 27.24
CA PRO A 116 -14.21 17.30 28.47
C PRO A 116 -13.52 15.93 28.44
N ILE A 117 -13.63 15.16 27.36
CA ILE A 117 -13.02 13.82 27.26
C ILE A 117 -11.49 13.95 27.22
N ASP A 118 -11.00 14.86 26.39
CA ASP A 118 -9.58 15.17 26.24
C ASP A 118 -9.24 16.54 26.85
N THR A 119 -8.01 16.71 27.34
CA THR A 119 -7.58 18.00 27.95
C THR A 119 -7.21 19.07 26.94
N PHE A 120 -7.27 18.75 25.64
CA PHE A 120 -6.91 19.62 24.54
C PHE A 120 -7.89 19.46 23.38
N THR A 121 -7.95 20.47 22.51
CA THR A 121 -8.71 20.40 21.27
C THR A 121 -7.78 20.15 20.10
N PHE A 122 -8.12 19.18 19.26
CA PHE A 122 -7.40 18.84 18.04
C PHE A 122 -8.35 18.18 17.04
N GLY A 123 -8.33 18.62 15.79
CA GLY A 123 -9.29 18.16 14.80
C GLY A 123 -10.66 18.82 14.94
N THR A 124 -11.40 18.81 13.82
CA THR A 124 -12.76 19.31 13.74
C THR A 124 -13.71 18.12 13.62
N PRO A 125 -14.59 17.86 14.61
CA PRO A 125 -15.60 16.80 14.52
C PRO A 125 -16.42 16.90 13.23
N GLY A 126 -16.62 15.77 12.55
CA GLY A 126 -17.27 15.73 11.23
C GLY A 126 -16.47 16.37 10.08
N GLY A 127 -15.23 16.81 10.34
CA GLY A 127 -14.35 17.43 9.37
C GLY A 127 -13.90 16.47 8.27
N THR A 128 -13.54 17.04 7.12
CA THR A 128 -12.92 16.30 6.01
C THR A 128 -11.43 16.61 5.95
N THR A 129 -10.60 15.57 5.96
CA THR A 129 -9.15 15.70 5.74
C THR A 129 -8.80 15.38 4.30
N ARG A 130 -7.93 16.19 3.69
CA ARG A 130 -7.27 15.91 2.40
C ARG A 130 -5.76 15.81 2.62
N GLY A 131 -5.18 14.63 2.45
CA GLY A 131 -3.73 14.45 2.49
C GLY A 131 -3.23 13.99 1.13
N ARG A 132 -2.17 14.64 0.63
CA ARG A 132 -1.56 14.31 -0.67
C ARG A 132 -0.06 14.07 -0.54
N VAL A 133 0.42 12.99 -1.13
CA VAL A 133 1.84 12.65 -1.21
C VAL A 133 2.26 12.51 -2.66
N GLU A 134 3.40 13.10 -3.00
CA GLU A 134 3.93 13.08 -4.35
C GLU A 134 5.41 12.68 -4.32
N VAL A 135 5.75 11.66 -5.10
CA VAL A 135 7.13 11.23 -5.34
C VAL A 135 7.39 11.36 -6.83
N LEU A 136 8.12 12.40 -7.22
CA LEU A 136 8.16 12.89 -8.59
C LEU A 136 9.58 12.96 -9.14
N ALA A 137 9.71 12.89 -10.46
CA ALA A 137 10.94 13.24 -11.19
C ALA A 137 12.25 12.61 -10.62
N GLY A 138 12.19 11.36 -10.17
CA GLY A 138 13.35 10.65 -9.62
C GLY A 138 13.54 10.77 -8.10
N GLY A 139 12.56 11.35 -7.38
CA GLY A 139 12.59 11.44 -5.92
C GLY A 139 12.40 10.09 -5.22
N SER A 140 12.87 9.97 -3.98
CA SER A 140 12.76 8.73 -3.20
C SER A 140 12.11 8.95 -1.84
N LEU A 141 11.01 8.25 -1.57
CA LEU A 141 10.37 8.16 -0.26
C LEU A 141 10.58 6.76 0.32
N THR A 142 11.16 6.66 1.51
CA THR A 142 11.26 5.40 2.25
C THR A 142 10.48 5.51 3.55
N THR A 143 9.60 4.55 3.82
CA THR A 143 8.79 4.48 5.03
C THR A 143 8.85 3.07 5.63
N ASP A 144 8.59 2.93 6.91
CA ASP A 144 8.45 1.60 7.53
C ASP A 144 7.14 0.93 7.08
N PHE A 145 6.01 1.60 7.29
CA PHE A 145 4.70 1.21 6.79
C PHE A 145 3.88 2.44 6.41
N GLY A 146 2.90 2.24 5.53
CA GLY A 146 2.04 3.30 5.01
C GLY A 146 0.55 3.03 5.27
N SER A 147 -0.17 4.09 5.58
CA SER A 147 -1.63 4.10 5.73
C SER A 147 -2.23 5.30 5.00
N VAL A 148 -3.15 5.06 4.06
CA VAL A 148 -3.78 6.11 3.23
C VAL A 148 -5.29 6.06 3.38
N GLY A 149 -5.90 7.13 3.88
CA GLY A 149 -7.33 7.12 4.18
C GLY A 149 -7.62 6.40 5.50
N VAL A 150 -7.21 6.99 6.62
CA VAL A 150 -7.23 6.33 7.94
C VAL A 150 -8.51 6.63 8.71
N ALA A 151 -8.89 5.72 9.61
CA ALA A 151 -10.03 5.88 10.51
C ALA A 151 -9.84 7.06 11.48
N PRO A 152 -10.95 7.59 12.05
CA PRO A 152 -10.88 8.54 13.15
C PRO A 152 -10.14 7.96 14.35
N GLY A 153 -9.28 8.78 14.94
CA GLY A 153 -8.62 8.52 16.21
C GLY A 153 -9.03 9.57 17.26
N GLY A 154 -8.63 9.35 18.51
CA GLY A 154 -8.94 10.25 19.63
C GLY A 154 -10.28 9.96 20.32
N GLY A 155 -10.56 10.71 21.38
CA GLY A 155 -11.71 10.46 22.27
C GLY A 155 -13.02 11.07 21.80
N SER A 156 -13.00 11.95 20.80
CA SER A 156 -14.14 12.80 20.43
C SER A 156 -14.60 12.77 18.96
N PRO A 157 -14.37 11.72 18.13
CA PRO A 157 -14.91 11.68 16.77
C PRO A 157 -16.45 11.49 16.76
N MET A 158 -17.12 12.04 15.75
CA MET A 158 -18.58 11.89 15.52
C MET A 158 -18.93 10.72 14.60
N GLY A 159 -17.94 10.08 13.98
CA GLY A 159 -18.12 9.01 13.00
C GLY A 159 -18.55 9.50 11.61
N THR A 160 -18.61 10.81 11.42
CA THR A 160 -18.94 11.47 10.14
C THR A 160 -17.73 12.09 9.46
N GLU A 161 -16.56 12.02 10.11
CA GLU A 161 -15.29 12.45 9.54
C GLU A 161 -15.00 11.71 8.23
N ARG A 162 -14.38 12.40 7.29
CA ARG A 162 -14.06 11.88 5.95
C ARG A 162 -12.59 12.02 5.65
N SER A 163 -11.95 10.95 5.18
CA SER A 163 -10.55 10.99 4.77
C SER A 163 -10.43 10.87 3.27
N LEU A 164 -9.69 11.78 2.66
CA LEU A 164 -9.34 11.78 1.25
C LEU A 164 -7.81 11.72 1.17
N GLY A 165 -7.27 10.54 0.91
CA GLY A 165 -5.83 10.31 0.80
C GLY A 165 -5.42 10.11 -0.67
N GLU A 166 -4.42 10.86 -1.11
CA GLU A 166 -3.92 10.81 -2.49
C GLU A 166 -2.41 10.54 -2.50
N VAL A 167 -1.98 9.61 -3.35
CA VAL A 167 -0.57 9.33 -3.59
C VAL A 167 -0.28 9.27 -5.08
N ALA A 168 0.77 9.98 -5.50
CA ALA A 168 1.33 9.90 -6.84
C ALA A 168 2.81 9.52 -6.79
N ILE A 169 3.20 8.47 -7.50
CA ILE A 169 4.59 8.08 -7.76
C ILE A 169 4.78 8.17 -9.26
N ASP A 170 5.40 9.25 -9.72
CA ASP A 170 5.40 9.61 -11.13
C ASP A 170 6.79 9.93 -11.66
N GLY A 171 7.11 9.34 -12.81
CA GLY A 171 8.39 9.55 -13.50
C GLY A 171 9.42 8.46 -13.20
N ALA A 172 10.29 8.22 -14.19
CA ALA A 172 11.36 7.24 -14.08
C ALA A 172 12.27 7.53 -12.89
N GLY A 173 12.54 6.50 -12.07
CA GLY A 173 13.36 6.61 -10.88
C GLY A 173 12.64 7.16 -9.65
N SER A 174 11.38 7.59 -9.76
CA SER A 174 10.56 7.95 -8.59
C SER A 174 10.19 6.68 -7.82
N VAL A 175 10.51 6.60 -6.53
CA VAL A 175 10.29 5.40 -5.73
C VAL A 175 9.63 5.72 -4.40
N TRP A 176 8.53 5.03 -4.08
CA TRP A 176 8.10 4.87 -2.70
C TRP A 176 8.43 3.45 -2.23
N ARG A 177 9.37 3.32 -1.30
CA ARG A 177 9.80 2.05 -0.69
C ARG A 177 9.22 1.90 0.72
N LEU A 178 8.60 0.76 0.98
CA LEU A 178 8.16 0.33 2.32
C LEU A 178 9.06 -0.78 2.81
N THR A 179 9.71 -0.62 3.97
CA THR A 179 10.75 -1.57 4.46
C THR A 179 10.31 -2.43 5.65
N GLY A 180 9.11 -2.22 6.16
CA GLY A 180 8.68 -2.73 7.47
C GLY A 180 9.26 -1.90 8.62
N ALA A 181 8.77 -2.13 9.84
CA ALA A 181 9.17 -1.34 11.00
C ALA A 181 10.67 -1.50 11.28
N THR A 182 11.40 -0.40 11.32
CA THR A 182 12.83 -0.44 11.66
C THR A 182 13.03 -0.77 13.14
N LEU A 183 12.05 -0.41 13.97
CA LEU A 183 12.07 -0.55 15.43
C LEU A 183 11.30 -1.77 15.93
N ASP A 184 10.34 -2.26 15.13
CA ASP A 184 9.46 -3.37 15.50
C ASP A 184 9.64 -4.54 14.52
N ALA A 185 9.33 -5.76 14.98
CA ALA A 185 9.43 -6.96 14.15
C ALA A 185 8.22 -7.11 13.20
N THR A 186 7.83 -6.04 12.50
CA THR A 186 6.71 -6.06 11.55
C THR A 186 7.18 -5.98 10.10
N GLY A 187 6.43 -6.62 9.20
CA GLY A 187 6.68 -6.58 7.76
C GLY A 187 6.33 -5.24 7.10
N ALA A 188 6.77 -5.08 5.85
CA ALA A 188 6.47 -3.93 5.01
C ALA A 188 5.00 -3.95 4.59
N ARG A 189 4.23 -2.92 4.96
CA ARG A 189 2.79 -2.89 4.70
C ARG A 189 2.31 -1.53 4.23
N LEU A 190 1.48 -1.54 3.19
CA LEU A 190 0.62 -0.43 2.80
C LEU A 190 -0.84 -0.80 3.01
N SER A 191 -1.57 -0.01 3.76
CA SER A 191 -3.03 -0.13 3.94
C SER A 191 -3.71 1.11 3.40
N THR A 192 -4.89 0.93 2.82
CA THR A 192 -5.67 2.04 2.29
C THR A 192 -7.15 1.88 2.59
N GLY A 193 -7.91 2.98 2.60
CA GLY A 193 -9.36 2.93 2.82
C GLY A 193 -9.72 2.20 4.12
N GLU A 194 -9.07 2.58 5.23
CA GLU A 194 -9.15 1.89 6.52
C GLU A 194 -10.43 2.21 7.31
N HIS A 195 -11.36 2.96 6.72
CA HIS A 195 -12.65 3.30 7.30
C HIS A 195 -13.70 3.53 6.21
N ARG A 196 -14.98 3.28 6.51
CA ARG A 196 -16.11 3.47 5.57
C ARG A 196 -16.24 4.85 4.92
N ASN A 197 -15.75 5.90 5.58
CA ASN A 197 -15.75 7.27 5.04
C ASN A 197 -14.37 7.68 4.46
N ALA A 198 -13.47 6.72 4.25
CA ALA A 198 -12.18 6.96 3.65
C ALA A 198 -12.18 6.65 2.16
N VAL A 199 -11.61 7.54 1.36
CA VAL A 199 -11.31 7.35 -0.05
C VAL A 199 -9.80 7.50 -0.23
N ALA A 200 -9.17 6.51 -0.85
CA ALA A 200 -7.76 6.51 -1.18
C ALA A 200 -7.56 6.43 -2.70
N SER A 201 -6.71 7.29 -3.25
CA SER A 201 -6.29 7.25 -4.66
C SER A 201 -4.78 7.07 -4.74
N LEU A 202 -4.32 6.08 -5.49
CA LEU A 202 -2.91 5.78 -5.68
C LEU A 202 -2.60 5.67 -7.17
N SER A 203 -1.55 6.36 -7.61
CA SER A 203 -1.07 6.30 -8.99
C SER A 203 0.42 6.02 -9.04
N VAL A 204 0.80 5.04 -9.86
CA VAL A 204 2.18 4.69 -10.18
C VAL A 204 2.34 4.79 -11.68
N THR A 205 2.97 5.87 -12.16
CA THR A 205 2.92 6.27 -13.57
C THR A 205 4.27 6.68 -14.12
N ASN A 206 4.39 6.66 -15.46
CA ASN A 206 5.55 7.14 -16.20
C ASN A 206 6.91 6.58 -15.73
N GLY A 207 6.96 5.31 -15.31
CA GLY A 207 8.18 4.66 -14.81
C GLY A 207 8.38 4.73 -13.29
N GLY A 208 7.38 5.18 -12.53
CA GLY A 208 7.41 5.18 -11.06
C GLY A 208 7.37 3.77 -10.45
N LEU A 209 7.86 3.63 -9.20
CA LEU A 209 7.94 2.35 -8.49
C LEU A 209 7.34 2.46 -7.09
N LEU A 210 6.35 1.61 -6.81
CA LEU A 210 5.94 1.28 -5.44
C LEU A 210 6.62 -0.04 -5.05
N LEU A 211 7.53 0.01 -4.08
CA LEU A 211 8.35 -1.12 -3.69
C LEU A 211 8.00 -1.57 -2.27
N ILE A 212 7.50 -2.81 -2.14
CA ILE A 212 7.33 -3.49 -0.87
C ILE A 212 8.61 -4.28 -0.59
N ASP A 213 9.54 -3.65 0.12
CA ASP A 213 10.83 -4.22 0.51
C ASP A 213 10.66 -5.03 1.79
N GLY A 214 10.06 -6.21 1.62
CA GLY A 214 9.61 -7.06 2.71
C GLY A 214 10.74 -7.75 3.48
N LYS A 215 10.55 -7.91 4.79
CA LYS A 215 11.44 -8.73 5.62
C LYS A 215 11.11 -10.20 5.45
N ALA A 216 12.16 -11.03 5.40
CA ALA A 216 12.00 -12.48 5.36
C ALA A 216 11.29 -13.01 6.61
N GLY A 217 10.40 -13.99 6.43
CA GLY A 217 9.65 -14.62 7.51
C GLY A 217 8.53 -13.74 8.10
N GLN A 218 8.17 -12.65 7.43
CA GLN A 218 7.07 -11.76 7.83
C GLN A 218 6.07 -11.63 6.71
N GLN A 219 4.81 -11.34 7.05
CA GLN A 219 3.85 -10.94 6.03
C GLN A 219 4.15 -9.51 5.58
N ASN A 220 4.29 -9.35 4.26
CA ASN A 220 4.52 -8.07 3.61
C ASN A 220 3.38 -7.83 2.63
N GLY A 221 2.88 -6.61 2.45
CA GLY A 221 1.69 -6.49 1.60
C GLY A 221 1.12 -5.13 1.30
N VAL A 222 0.26 -5.12 0.29
CA VAL A 222 -0.63 -4.00 -0.05
C VAL A 222 -2.07 -4.45 0.17
N GLY A 223 -2.78 -3.72 1.03
CA GLY A 223 -4.22 -3.89 1.25
C GLY A 223 -4.99 -2.70 0.71
N LEU A 224 -5.76 -2.92 -0.35
CA LEU A 224 -6.67 -1.91 -0.90
C LEU A 224 -8.03 -2.03 -0.23
N SER A 225 -8.44 -0.95 0.45
CA SER A 225 -9.68 -0.85 1.25
C SER A 225 -9.75 -1.88 2.38
N THR A 226 -8.97 -1.70 3.44
CA THR A 226 -8.89 -2.68 4.55
C THR A 226 -9.85 -2.44 5.71
N GLY A 227 -10.66 -1.37 5.68
CA GLY A 227 -11.61 -1.05 6.75
C GLY A 227 -12.96 -0.49 6.28
N GLY A 228 -13.45 -0.97 5.13
CA GLY A 228 -14.76 -0.58 4.61
C GLY A 228 -14.76 0.64 3.70
N GLY A 229 -13.60 1.29 3.50
CA GLY A 229 -13.48 2.45 2.62
C GLY A 229 -13.47 2.11 1.14
N ARG A 230 -13.10 3.11 0.32
CA ARG A 230 -12.88 2.97 -1.12
C ARG A 230 -11.42 3.23 -1.48
N THR A 231 -10.89 2.43 -2.40
CA THR A 231 -9.56 2.64 -2.98
C THR A 231 -9.59 2.53 -4.49
N ASP A 232 -9.02 3.51 -5.18
CA ASP A 232 -8.73 3.43 -6.61
C ASP A 232 -7.20 3.44 -6.79
N MET A 233 -6.65 2.42 -7.44
CA MET A 233 -5.22 2.31 -7.73
C MET A 233 -4.98 2.14 -9.23
N LEU A 234 -4.04 2.91 -9.76
CA LEU A 234 -3.60 2.86 -11.15
C LEU A 234 -2.09 2.58 -11.23
N ILE A 235 -1.71 1.60 -12.05
CA ILE A 235 -0.33 1.34 -12.45
C ILE A 235 -0.29 1.41 -13.98
N SER A 236 0.28 2.49 -14.52
CA SER A 236 0.18 2.79 -15.96
C SER A 236 1.50 3.27 -16.55
N GLY A 237 1.86 2.74 -17.71
CA GLY A 237 3.05 3.12 -18.46
C GLY A 237 4.19 2.12 -18.31
N ALA A 238 5.00 1.98 -19.36
CA ALA A 238 6.16 1.11 -19.34
C ALA A 238 7.12 1.50 -18.19
N GLY A 239 7.55 0.50 -17.43
CA GLY A 239 8.41 0.68 -16.25
C GLY A 239 7.65 1.00 -14.96
N SER A 240 6.39 1.41 -15.01
CA SER A 240 5.59 1.63 -13.81
C SER A 240 5.25 0.32 -13.12
N THR A 241 5.65 0.18 -11.86
CA THR A 241 5.63 -1.14 -11.19
C THR A 241 5.21 -1.05 -9.73
N LEU A 242 4.39 -2.02 -9.29
CA LEU A 242 4.30 -2.45 -7.89
C LEU A 242 5.13 -3.72 -7.74
N GLN A 243 6.20 -3.66 -6.94
CA GLN A 243 7.14 -4.76 -6.79
C GLN A 243 7.22 -5.24 -5.34
N TYR A 244 7.30 -6.55 -5.16
CA TYR A 244 7.52 -7.20 -3.87
C TYR A 244 8.92 -7.82 -3.78
N LEU A 245 9.63 -7.53 -2.70
CA LEU A 245 10.84 -8.24 -2.27
C LEU A 245 10.56 -8.98 -0.96
N GLY A 246 11.33 -10.03 -0.71
CA GLY A 246 11.09 -10.94 0.41
C GLY A 246 10.04 -12.00 0.10
N ASP A 247 9.64 -12.74 1.13
CA ASP A 247 8.58 -13.75 1.04
C ASP A 247 7.26 -13.22 1.62
N ALA A 248 6.20 -14.00 1.45
CA ALA A 248 4.87 -13.73 1.96
C ALA A 248 4.29 -12.33 1.58
N GLY A 249 4.68 -11.81 0.41
CA GLY A 249 4.11 -10.63 -0.24
C GLY A 249 2.64 -10.81 -0.70
N TYR A 250 1.69 -10.08 -0.11
CA TYR A 250 0.28 -10.13 -0.52
C TYR A 250 -0.22 -8.85 -1.20
N LEU A 251 -1.20 -9.01 -2.07
CA LEU A 251 -2.01 -7.94 -2.65
C LEU A 251 -3.49 -8.27 -2.45
N ASN A 252 -4.21 -7.43 -1.73
CA ASN A 252 -5.68 -7.55 -1.62
C ASN A 252 -6.33 -6.36 -2.33
N VAL A 253 -7.12 -6.64 -3.36
CA VAL A 253 -7.96 -5.67 -4.06
C VAL A 253 -9.38 -5.79 -3.50
N GLY A 254 -9.67 -4.99 -2.47
CA GLY A 254 -10.93 -5.02 -1.75
C GLY A 254 -10.87 -6.00 -0.59
N ARG A 255 -11.06 -5.50 0.64
CA ARG A 255 -11.14 -6.32 1.86
C ARG A 255 -12.10 -5.72 2.89
N SER A 256 -12.51 -6.49 3.89
CA SER A 256 -13.17 -5.99 5.11
C SER A 256 -14.40 -5.10 4.83
N ASN A 257 -15.32 -5.57 3.98
CA ASN A 257 -16.49 -4.82 3.50
C ASN A 257 -16.20 -3.51 2.73
N GLY A 258 -14.96 -3.29 2.28
CA GLY A 258 -14.58 -2.14 1.45
C GLY A 258 -14.83 -2.35 -0.05
N SER A 259 -14.47 -1.34 -0.85
CA SER A 259 -14.52 -1.42 -2.31
C SER A 259 -13.19 -0.95 -2.92
N ALA A 260 -12.52 -1.80 -3.68
CA ALA A 260 -11.28 -1.38 -4.34
C ALA A 260 -11.27 -1.70 -5.83
N ARG A 261 -10.61 -0.82 -6.58
CA ARG A 261 -10.29 -1.01 -7.98
C ARG A 261 -8.79 -0.88 -8.21
N LEU A 262 -8.20 -1.84 -8.92
CA LEU A 262 -6.82 -1.81 -9.38
C LEU A 262 -6.80 -1.94 -10.91
N VAL A 263 -6.20 -0.97 -11.58
CA VAL A 263 -5.96 -0.99 -13.03
C VAL A 263 -4.47 -1.06 -13.30
N VAL A 264 -4.07 -2.05 -14.09
CA VAL A 264 -2.70 -2.25 -14.57
C VAL A 264 -2.73 -2.17 -16.10
N ASN A 265 -2.24 -1.08 -16.68
CA ASN A 265 -2.37 -0.86 -18.13
C ASN A 265 -1.15 -0.18 -18.77
N ALA A 266 -1.17 -0.05 -20.10
CA ALA A 266 -0.16 0.66 -20.88
C ALA A 266 1.30 0.22 -20.58
N GLY A 267 1.53 -1.07 -20.33
CA GLY A 267 2.85 -1.61 -19.98
C GLY A 267 3.22 -1.60 -18.50
N GLY A 268 2.29 -1.21 -17.62
CA GLY A 268 2.46 -1.29 -16.16
C GLY A 268 2.52 -2.73 -15.63
N ALA A 269 3.13 -2.93 -14.47
CA ALA A 269 3.36 -4.26 -13.90
C ALA A 269 3.07 -4.37 -12.39
N VAL A 270 2.65 -5.56 -11.97
CA VAL A 270 2.67 -6.00 -10.57
C VAL A 270 3.50 -7.27 -10.49
N ASP A 271 4.59 -7.25 -9.73
CA ASP A 271 5.58 -8.33 -9.74
C ASP A 271 5.84 -8.91 -8.35
N ASN A 272 5.87 -10.24 -8.29
CA ASN A 272 6.32 -11.06 -7.17
C ASN A 272 5.45 -11.11 -5.89
N PRO A 273 4.12 -10.82 -5.87
CA PRO A 273 3.31 -11.27 -4.74
C PRO A 273 3.19 -12.80 -4.74
N PHE A 274 3.14 -13.43 -3.57
CA PHE A 274 2.73 -14.84 -3.44
C PHE A 274 1.20 -14.96 -3.42
N TYR A 275 0.49 -13.98 -2.84
CA TYR A 275 -0.95 -14.05 -2.66
C TYR A 275 -1.64 -12.84 -3.26
N VAL A 276 -2.58 -13.07 -4.16
CA VAL A 276 -3.49 -12.04 -4.64
C VAL A 276 -4.92 -12.43 -4.28
N SER A 277 -5.68 -11.52 -3.68
CA SER A 277 -7.13 -11.68 -3.58
C SER A 277 -7.87 -10.48 -4.15
N VAL A 278 -8.97 -10.74 -4.85
CA VAL A 278 -9.84 -9.72 -5.42
C VAL A 278 -11.24 -9.94 -4.86
N GLY A 279 -11.75 -9.00 -4.05
CA GLY A 279 -13.05 -9.10 -3.40
C GLY A 279 -13.08 -10.16 -2.30
N ARG A 280 -12.50 -9.84 -1.14
CA ARG A 280 -12.38 -10.74 0.01
C ARG A 280 -13.09 -10.22 1.28
N ASP A 281 -13.57 -11.11 2.15
CA ASP A 281 -14.11 -10.76 3.49
C ASP A 281 -15.25 -9.70 3.41
N GLY A 282 -16.30 -9.98 2.63
CA GLY A 282 -17.49 -9.16 2.43
C GLY A 282 -17.31 -7.96 1.48
N SER A 283 -16.12 -7.78 0.92
CA SER A 283 -15.79 -6.63 0.08
C SER A 283 -16.13 -6.81 -1.41
N PHE A 284 -16.07 -5.69 -2.13
CA PHE A 284 -16.05 -5.64 -3.58
C PHE A 284 -14.62 -5.34 -4.09
N GLY A 285 -14.13 -6.13 -5.04
CA GLY A 285 -12.85 -5.92 -5.70
C GLY A 285 -12.96 -5.99 -7.22
N ASP A 286 -12.33 -5.04 -7.91
CA ASP A 286 -12.20 -5.01 -9.37
C ASP A 286 -10.72 -4.90 -9.76
N LEU A 287 -10.21 -5.88 -10.51
CA LEU A 287 -8.86 -5.90 -11.05
C LEU A 287 -8.92 -5.94 -12.58
N VAL A 288 -8.31 -4.96 -13.22
CA VAL A 288 -8.18 -4.88 -14.67
C VAL A 288 -6.70 -4.92 -15.05
N VAL A 289 -6.30 -5.89 -15.86
CA VAL A 289 -4.98 -5.95 -16.51
C VAL A 289 -5.22 -5.80 -18.01
N ASP A 290 -4.81 -4.67 -18.60
CA ASP A 290 -5.22 -4.29 -19.95
C ASP A 290 -4.08 -3.73 -20.80
N GLY A 291 -3.97 -4.21 -22.03
CA GLY A 291 -3.01 -3.72 -23.01
C GLY A 291 -1.72 -4.52 -23.07
N VAL A 292 -1.06 -4.45 -24.23
CA VAL A 292 0.21 -5.13 -24.48
C VAL A 292 1.28 -4.68 -23.48
N GLY A 293 2.00 -5.66 -22.94
CA GLY A 293 3.07 -5.43 -21.97
C GLY A 293 2.58 -5.27 -20.53
N SER A 294 1.27 -5.09 -20.30
CA SER A 294 0.72 -5.05 -18.94
C SER A 294 0.67 -6.42 -18.32
N ARG A 295 1.17 -6.53 -17.08
CA ARG A 295 1.32 -7.83 -16.41
C ARG A 295 1.01 -7.83 -14.92
N LEU A 296 0.50 -8.96 -14.45
CA LEU A 296 0.48 -9.35 -13.04
C LEU A 296 1.19 -10.71 -12.91
N SER A 297 2.34 -10.75 -12.25
CA SER A 297 3.19 -11.93 -12.13
C SER A 297 3.33 -12.37 -10.68
N LEU A 298 2.62 -13.45 -10.30
CA LEU A 298 2.70 -14.07 -8.99
C LEU A 298 3.79 -15.16 -9.00
N THR A 299 4.99 -14.76 -8.63
CA THR A 299 6.17 -15.64 -8.51
C THR A 299 6.67 -15.76 -7.07
N GLY A 300 6.06 -15.01 -6.14
CA GLY A 300 6.46 -15.00 -4.75
C GLY A 300 6.08 -16.32 -4.06
N THR A 301 6.82 -16.66 -3.01
CA THR A 301 6.49 -17.77 -2.12
C THR A 301 6.22 -17.24 -0.72
N ALA A 302 5.66 -18.06 0.15
CA ALA A 302 5.57 -17.77 1.57
C ALA A 302 6.28 -18.84 2.38
N SER A 303 7.11 -18.43 3.35
CA SER A 303 7.78 -19.35 4.26
C SER A 303 6.88 -19.79 5.42
N VAL A 304 7.30 -20.88 6.07
CA VAL A 304 6.72 -21.33 7.34
C VAL A 304 6.83 -20.25 8.41
N ALA A 305 7.92 -19.48 8.44
CA ALA A 305 8.08 -18.42 9.43
C ALA A 305 7.01 -17.32 9.28
N ALA A 306 6.63 -16.99 8.04
CA ALA A 306 5.65 -15.95 7.78
C ALA A 306 4.18 -16.40 7.99
N LEU A 307 3.83 -17.64 7.60
CA LEU A 307 2.43 -18.11 7.56
C LEU A 307 2.12 -19.36 8.40
N GLY A 308 3.12 -19.93 9.09
CA GLY A 308 3.01 -21.25 9.74
C GLY A 308 2.97 -22.43 8.75
N SER A 309 2.97 -22.16 7.44
CA SER A 309 3.05 -23.17 6.38
C SER A 309 3.74 -22.57 5.16
N ALA A 310 4.48 -23.38 4.42
CA ALA A 310 5.09 -22.92 3.18
C ALA A 310 4.10 -23.03 2.01
N GLN A 311 3.98 -21.96 1.22
CA GLN A 311 2.97 -21.87 0.17
C GLN A 311 3.56 -21.39 -1.16
N ASN A 312 3.04 -21.96 -2.24
CA ASN A 312 3.24 -21.49 -3.62
C ASN A 312 2.28 -20.33 -3.93
N PRO A 313 2.44 -19.66 -5.09
CA PRO A 313 1.53 -18.61 -5.52
C PRO A 313 0.05 -19.00 -5.50
N VAL A 314 -0.80 -18.13 -4.97
CA VAL A 314 -2.25 -18.31 -4.92
C VAL A 314 -2.95 -17.02 -5.35
N MET A 315 -3.93 -17.16 -6.23
CA MET A 315 -4.87 -16.11 -6.58
C MET A 315 -6.30 -16.54 -6.26
N ASP A 316 -7.02 -15.72 -5.50
CA ASP A 316 -8.43 -15.91 -5.18
C ASP A 316 -9.29 -14.76 -5.72
N ILE A 317 -10.38 -15.09 -6.40
CA ILE A 317 -11.36 -14.14 -6.92
C ILE A 317 -12.70 -14.38 -6.23
N GLY A 318 -13.16 -13.40 -5.45
CA GLY A 318 -14.42 -13.43 -4.72
C GLY A 318 -14.37 -14.19 -3.38
N ARG A 319 -13.22 -14.39 -2.73
CA ARG A 319 -13.15 -15.24 -1.52
C ARG A 319 -13.99 -14.66 -0.36
N ASN A 320 -15.16 -15.25 -0.11
CA ASN A 320 -16.15 -14.72 0.85
C ASN A 320 -16.46 -13.24 0.55
N GLY A 321 -16.60 -12.87 -0.73
CA GLY A 321 -16.82 -11.49 -1.19
C GLY A 321 -17.20 -11.47 -2.67
N THR A 322 -17.17 -10.28 -3.30
CA THR A 322 -17.42 -10.10 -4.73
C THR A 322 -16.16 -9.64 -5.45
N GLY A 323 -15.58 -10.49 -6.28
CA GLY A 323 -14.36 -10.20 -7.04
C GLY A 323 -14.57 -10.25 -8.54
N GLN A 324 -14.03 -9.28 -9.27
CA GLN A 324 -14.03 -9.23 -10.73
C GLN A 324 -12.61 -9.05 -11.24
N VAL A 325 -12.22 -9.89 -12.21
CA VAL A 325 -10.92 -9.80 -12.89
C VAL A 325 -11.13 -9.78 -14.39
N THR A 326 -10.51 -8.80 -15.05
CA THR A 326 -10.50 -8.69 -16.52
C THR A 326 -9.06 -8.67 -17.02
N VAL A 327 -8.77 -9.51 -18.02
CA VAL A 327 -7.49 -9.56 -18.75
C VAL A 327 -7.77 -9.32 -20.22
N SER A 328 -7.31 -8.19 -20.76
CA SER A 328 -7.68 -7.76 -22.12
C SER A 328 -6.55 -7.16 -22.94
N ASN A 329 -6.76 -7.11 -24.27
CA ASN A 329 -5.92 -6.39 -25.23
C ASN A 329 -4.41 -6.75 -25.18
N GLY A 330 -4.08 -8.03 -25.01
CA GLY A 330 -2.69 -8.51 -24.99
C GLY A 330 -2.03 -8.52 -23.61
N ALA A 331 -2.78 -8.26 -22.54
CA ALA A 331 -2.31 -8.33 -21.16
C ALA A 331 -2.09 -9.76 -20.65
N ARG A 332 -1.31 -9.90 -19.57
CA ARG A 332 -0.94 -11.21 -19.00
C ARG A 332 -1.10 -11.29 -17.48
N ILE A 333 -1.70 -12.36 -16.99
CA ILE A 333 -1.56 -12.82 -15.60
C ILE A 333 -0.79 -14.13 -15.58
N GLU A 334 0.22 -14.24 -14.72
CA GLU A 334 1.03 -15.46 -14.55
C GLU A 334 1.10 -15.86 -13.08
N LEU A 335 0.89 -17.14 -12.80
CA LEU A 335 1.21 -17.79 -11.54
C LEU A 335 2.29 -18.84 -11.82
N LEU A 336 3.47 -18.67 -11.24
CA LEU A 336 4.61 -19.56 -11.47
C LEU A 336 5.17 -20.05 -10.14
N ALA A 337 5.10 -21.36 -9.92
CA ALA A 337 5.81 -22.02 -8.83
C ALA A 337 7.12 -22.63 -9.34
N THR A 338 8.22 -22.33 -8.67
CA THR A 338 9.55 -22.93 -8.93
C THR A 338 10.00 -23.85 -7.80
N GLU A 339 9.22 -23.95 -6.72
CA GLU A 339 9.53 -24.72 -5.53
C GLU A 339 8.48 -25.80 -5.28
N ALA A 340 8.93 -26.95 -4.75
CA ALA A 340 8.04 -27.98 -4.24
C ALA A 340 7.46 -27.56 -2.90
N ARG A 341 6.15 -27.33 -2.90
CA ARG A 341 5.33 -27.04 -1.72
C ARG A 341 4.14 -28.00 -1.72
N VAL A 342 3.39 -28.00 -0.62
CA VAL A 342 2.24 -28.90 -0.42
C VAL A 342 1.23 -28.82 -1.57
N ASN A 343 1.07 -27.64 -2.18
CA ASN A 343 0.19 -27.41 -3.33
C ASN A 343 0.97 -26.75 -4.46
N GLY A 344 0.51 -26.95 -5.70
CA GLY A 344 0.96 -26.19 -6.87
C GLY A 344 0.43 -24.75 -6.85
N PRO A 345 0.77 -23.93 -7.85
CA PRO A 345 0.15 -22.62 -8.00
C PRO A 345 -1.35 -22.77 -8.26
N GLN A 346 -2.14 -21.92 -7.60
CA GLN A 346 -3.59 -22.07 -7.54
C GLN A 346 -4.32 -20.80 -7.97
N LEU A 347 -5.36 -20.96 -8.79
CA LEU A 347 -6.36 -19.94 -9.06
C LEU A 347 -7.76 -20.43 -8.64
N SER A 348 -8.44 -19.66 -7.79
CA SER A 348 -9.83 -19.94 -7.40
C SER A 348 -10.77 -18.81 -7.81
N VAL A 349 -11.91 -19.15 -8.41
CA VAL A 349 -13.02 -18.23 -8.71
C VAL A 349 -14.23 -18.68 -7.92
N GLY A 350 -14.73 -17.85 -7.00
CA GLY A 350 -15.88 -18.21 -6.14
C GLY A 350 -15.55 -19.35 -5.16
N ARG A 351 -14.55 -19.16 -4.30
CA ARG A 351 -13.97 -20.23 -3.46
C ARG A 351 -14.82 -20.67 -2.26
N ASP A 352 -15.49 -19.74 -1.57
CA ASP A 352 -16.12 -19.97 -0.25
C ASP A 352 -17.66 -19.80 -0.32
N ALA A 353 -18.40 -20.19 0.71
CA ALA A 353 -19.84 -19.88 0.78
C ALA A 353 -20.09 -18.37 0.69
N ALA A 354 -21.20 -17.96 0.04
CA ALA A 354 -21.53 -16.57 -0.25
C ALA A 354 -20.47 -15.79 -1.08
N SER A 355 -19.61 -16.50 -1.82
CA SER A 355 -18.70 -15.88 -2.78
C SER A 355 -19.31 -15.66 -4.16
N ALA A 356 -18.93 -14.55 -4.79
CA ALA A 356 -19.14 -14.25 -6.19
C ALA A 356 -17.81 -13.84 -6.84
N GLY A 357 -17.22 -14.71 -7.67
CA GLY A 357 -16.00 -14.40 -8.42
C GLY A 357 -16.25 -14.35 -9.92
N ALA A 358 -15.65 -13.46 -10.67
CA ALA A 358 -15.71 -13.49 -12.14
C ALA A 358 -14.32 -13.27 -12.74
N LEU A 359 -13.95 -14.11 -13.70
CA LEU A 359 -12.74 -13.94 -14.50
C LEU A 359 -13.10 -13.87 -15.98
N THR A 360 -12.71 -12.77 -16.64
CA THR A 360 -12.86 -12.57 -18.07
C THR A 360 -11.50 -12.43 -18.73
N ILE A 361 -11.24 -13.23 -19.77
CA ILE A 361 -10.05 -13.17 -20.61
C ILE A 361 -10.54 -12.87 -22.03
N SER A 362 -10.13 -11.74 -22.61
CA SER A 362 -10.68 -11.32 -23.90
C SER A 362 -9.68 -10.57 -24.78
N GLY A 363 -9.64 -10.92 -26.06
CA GLY A 363 -8.84 -10.23 -27.07
C GLY A 363 -7.49 -10.90 -27.34
N VAL A 364 -6.94 -10.58 -28.52
CA VAL A 364 -5.75 -11.23 -29.05
C VAL A 364 -4.55 -11.05 -28.10
N GLY A 365 -3.89 -12.17 -27.77
CA GLY A 365 -2.69 -12.19 -26.93
C GLY A 365 -2.97 -12.10 -25.42
N SER A 366 -4.21 -11.93 -24.99
CA SER A 366 -4.55 -11.93 -23.56
C SER A 366 -4.40 -13.33 -22.96
N THR A 367 -3.69 -13.43 -21.84
CA THR A 367 -3.36 -14.73 -21.24
C THR A 367 -3.48 -14.75 -19.71
N VAL A 368 -3.99 -15.87 -19.19
CA VAL A 368 -3.85 -16.26 -17.78
C VAL A 368 -3.14 -17.61 -17.76
N ALA A 369 -1.93 -17.65 -17.24
CA ALA A 369 -1.09 -18.84 -17.23
C ALA A 369 -0.80 -19.29 -15.79
N LEU A 370 -0.95 -20.59 -15.54
CA LEU A 370 -0.49 -21.23 -14.31
C LEU A 370 0.55 -22.26 -14.70
N SER A 371 1.72 -22.22 -14.07
CA SER A 371 2.79 -23.16 -14.37
C SER A 371 3.56 -23.54 -13.11
N ALA A 372 4.03 -24.78 -13.09
CA ALA A 372 4.91 -25.30 -12.06
C ALA A 372 6.18 -25.80 -12.76
N GLN A 373 7.34 -25.27 -12.37
CA GLN A 373 8.63 -25.71 -12.86
C GLN A 373 9.29 -26.57 -11.78
N SER A 374 9.44 -27.86 -12.05
CA SER A 374 10.27 -28.72 -11.23
C SER A 374 11.74 -28.38 -11.49
N VAL A 375 12.48 -28.09 -10.43
CA VAL A 375 13.93 -27.84 -10.48
C VAL A 375 14.76 -29.11 -10.23
N LEU A 376 14.11 -30.27 -10.02
CA LEU A 376 14.77 -31.56 -9.79
C LEU A 376 14.82 -32.41 -11.06
N ALA A 377 16.04 -32.67 -11.56
CA ALA A 377 16.25 -33.59 -12.66
C ALA A 377 15.87 -35.03 -12.26
N GLY A 378 14.98 -35.68 -13.02
CA GLY A 378 14.56 -37.07 -12.80
C GLY A 378 13.36 -37.26 -11.86
N GLY A 379 12.81 -36.18 -11.31
CA GLY A 379 11.59 -36.15 -10.51
C GLY A 379 11.67 -36.67 -9.07
N GLY A 380 10.53 -36.77 -8.37
CA GLY A 380 10.44 -37.27 -6.99
C GLY A 380 9.75 -36.36 -5.95
N PRO A 381 9.89 -36.66 -4.64
CA PRO A 381 9.17 -35.97 -3.54
C PRO A 381 9.44 -34.46 -3.39
N GLY A 382 10.37 -33.90 -4.16
CA GLY A 382 10.64 -32.46 -4.22
C GLY A 382 10.28 -31.83 -5.56
N GLU A 383 9.39 -32.44 -6.34
CA GLU A 383 8.84 -31.83 -7.55
C GLU A 383 7.78 -30.78 -7.24
N ALA A 384 7.74 -29.73 -8.06
CA ALA A 384 6.67 -28.75 -8.01
C ALA A 384 5.34 -29.43 -8.37
N VAL A 385 4.34 -29.29 -7.50
CA VAL A 385 3.02 -29.88 -7.70
C VAL A 385 2.31 -29.16 -8.86
N ASN A 386 1.54 -29.93 -9.64
CA ASN A 386 0.80 -29.41 -10.79
C ASN A 386 -0.09 -28.20 -10.42
N PRO A 387 -0.17 -27.19 -11.31
CA PRO A 387 -1.11 -26.09 -11.14
C PRO A 387 -2.55 -26.58 -11.21
N PHE A 388 -3.47 -25.86 -10.56
CA PHE A 388 -4.90 -26.13 -10.71
C PHE A 388 -5.75 -24.87 -10.65
N VAL A 389 -6.91 -24.95 -11.31
CA VAL A 389 -7.94 -23.91 -11.33
C VAL A 389 -9.22 -24.49 -10.73
N ARG A 390 -9.91 -23.71 -9.90
CA ARG A 390 -11.25 -24.03 -9.38
C ARG A 390 -12.21 -22.91 -9.70
N VAL A 391 -13.40 -23.26 -10.19
CA VAL A 391 -14.47 -22.30 -10.50
C VAL A 391 -15.74 -22.78 -9.80
N GLY A 392 -16.32 -21.91 -8.97
CA GLY A 392 -17.57 -22.17 -8.25
C GLY A 392 -17.49 -23.35 -7.29
N ARG A 393 -16.41 -23.46 -6.50
CA ARG A 393 -16.23 -24.60 -5.56
C ARG A 393 -17.34 -24.62 -4.51
N ASP A 394 -17.42 -23.55 -3.71
CA ASP A 394 -18.40 -23.39 -2.64
C ASP A 394 -19.28 -22.13 -2.83
N GLY A 395 -18.96 -21.28 -3.84
CA GLY A 395 -19.79 -20.15 -4.24
C GLY A 395 -20.04 -20.11 -5.75
N SER A 396 -20.21 -18.91 -6.30
CA SER A 396 -20.64 -18.72 -7.69
C SER A 396 -19.63 -17.91 -8.50
N GLY A 397 -19.59 -18.13 -9.81
CA GLY A 397 -18.73 -17.32 -10.66
C GLY A 397 -18.49 -17.83 -12.08
N PRO A 398 -18.58 -16.97 -13.11
CA PRO A 398 -18.19 -17.34 -14.46
C PRO A 398 -16.67 -17.23 -14.69
N LEU A 399 -16.15 -18.14 -15.50
CA LEU A 399 -14.91 -17.98 -16.24
C LEU A 399 -15.29 -17.79 -17.72
N THR A 400 -14.97 -16.63 -18.29
CA THR A 400 -15.26 -16.30 -19.69
C THR A 400 -13.96 -16.16 -20.46
N ILE A 401 -13.83 -16.85 -21.60
CA ILE A 401 -12.68 -16.77 -22.49
C ILE A 401 -13.19 -16.44 -23.89
N ASN A 402 -12.85 -15.25 -24.38
CA ASN A 402 -13.24 -14.74 -25.70
C ASN A 402 -11.99 -14.54 -26.55
N GLY A 403 -11.89 -15.30 -27.65
CA GLY A 403 -10.77 -15.24 -28.60
C GLY A 403 -10.83 -14.08 -29.56
#